data_AF-A0A7Y4Q8B4-F1
#
_entry.id   AF-A0A7Y4Q8B4-F1
#
_cell.length_a   1.000
_cell.length_b   1.000
_cell.length_c   1.000
_cell.angle_alpha   90.00
_cell.angle_beta   90.00
_cell.angle_gamma   90.00
#
_symmetry.space_group_name_H-M   'P 1'
#
loop_
_entity.id
_entity.type
_entity.pdbx_description
1 polymer ?
#
loop_
_entity_poly.entity_id
_entity_poly.type
_entity_poly.pdbx_seq_one_letter_code
_entity_poly.pdbx_strand_id
1 'polypeptide(L)'
;AKNQDKLITLGIKPSRPETGYGYIQYIENKSTLKKVKTFTEKPELALANKFLESGDFVWNAGIFIWGVQAIHHAFAKYLPEMTEIFDEAAPSISTSDEKEAIQTAYSQTKNISIDYGIMEKADNVYVWLSSFAWSDLGSWGSLYEYSAKDSNNNVIGVDALTYETRNSIIKGDANKLVVTQGLNGYLVGAFGNVVIVCEKDKEDLFRKFVNDLKSKPNSSDYL
;
A
#
# COMPACT_ATOMS: atom_id res chain seq x y z
N ALA A 1 18.07 8.44 -13.94
CA ALA A 1 16.64 8.84 -13.97
C ALA A 1 16.41 10.01 -14.93
N LYS A 2 16.78 11.26 -14.59
CA LYS A 2 16.37 12.47 -15.33
C LYS A 2 16.52 12.43 -16.87
N ASN A 3 17.67 11.96 -17.38
CA ASN A 3 17.97 11.91 -18.82
C ASN A 3 18.14 10.47 -19.35
N GLN A 4 17.59 9.48 -18.66
CA GLN A 4 17.71 8.07 -19.04
C GLN A 4 16.33 7.45 -19.17
N ASP A 5 16.17 6.59 -20.16
CA ASP A 5 14.97 5.77 -20.34
C ASP A 5 14.98 4.59 -19.35
N LYS A 6 14.73 4.90 -18.07
CA LYS A 6 14.70 3.93 -16.97
C LYS A 6 13.57 4.25 -16.00
N LEU A 7 12.80 3.23 -15.67
CA LEU A 7 11.81 3.25 -14.59
C LEU A 7 12.44 2.57 -13.38
N ILE A 8 12.71 3.32 -12.31
CA ILE A 8 13.41 2.80 -11.14
C ILE A 8 12.42 2.65 -9.99
N THR A 9 12.43 1.52 -9.29
CA THR A 9 11.77 1.34 -8.00
C THR A 9 12.79 1.02 -6.90
N LEU A 10 12.38 1.06 -5.64
CA LEU A 10 13.19 0.67 -4.49
C LEU A 10 12.86 -0.75 -4.04
N GLY A 11 13.90 -1.57 -3.89
CA GLY A 11 13.81 -2.95 -3.44
C GLY A 11 14.18 -3.08 -1.97
N ILE A 12 13.29 -3.67 -1.17
CA ILE A 12 13.52 -3.94 0.26
C ILE A 12 13.74 -5.43 0.47
N LYS A 13 14.72 -5.80 1.30
CA LYS A 13 14.95 -7.21 1.62
C LYS A 13 13.72 -7.79 2.36
N PRO A 14 13.09 -8.87 1.86
CA PRO A 14 11.96 -9.48 2.51
C PRO A 14 12.37 -10.08 3.85
N SER A 15 11.56 -9.86 4.89
CA SER A 15 11.73 -10.47 6.22
C SER A 15 10.67 -11.52 6.52
N ARG A 16 9.58 -11.57 5.74
CA ARG A 16 8.45 -12.50 5.86
C ARG A 16 7.81 -12.74 4.48
N PRO A 17 6.98 -13.78 4.30
CA PRO A 17 6.23 -14.00 3.06
C PRO A 17 4.98 -13.10 3.03
N GLU A 18 5.16 -11.80 2.84
CA GLU A 18 4.07 -10.83 2.72
C GLU A 18 3.33 -11.00 1.39
N THR A 19 2.01 -11.11 1.40
CA THR A 19 1.19 -11.26 0.18
C THR A 19 0.61 -9.93 -0.30
N GLY A 20 0.64 -8.89 0.54
CA GLY A 20 0.20 -7.54 0.17
C GLY A 20 1.21 -6.74 -0.66
N TYR A 21 2.45 -7.22 -0.81
CA TYR A 21 3.53 -6.51 -1.50
C TYR A 21 3.84 -7.11 -2.87
N GLY A 22 4.36 -6.28 -3.77
CA GLY A 22 5.02 -6.75 -4.98
C GLY A 22 6.40 -7.33 -4.70
N TYR A 23 6.82 -8.32 -5.48
CA TYR A 23 8.15 -8.93 -5.44
C TYR A 23 8.87 -8.72 -6.75
N ILE A 24 10.16 -8.42 -6.66
CA ILE A 24 11.01 -8.06 -7.78
C ILE A 24 12.19 -9.02 -7.80
N GLN A 25 12.28 -9.82 -8.87
CA GLN A 25 13.52 -10.52 -9.20
C GLN A 25 14.38 -9.61 -10.07
N TYR A 26 15.70 -9.70 -9.90
CA TYR A 26 16.63 -8.88 -10.65
C TYR A 26 17.82 -9.69 -11.18
N ILE A 27 18.53 -9.10 -12.14
CA ILE A 27 19.74 -9.69 -12.72
C ILE A 27 20.92 -9.35 -11.83
N GLU A 28 21.59 -10.37 -11.30
CA GLU A 28 22.73 -10.20 -10.39
C GLU A 28 23.95 -9.59 -11.09
N ASN A 29 24.61 -8.65 -10.42
CA ASN A 29 25.81 -7.95 -10.91
C ASN A 29 26.48 -7.15 -9.76
N LYS A 30 27.52 -6.36 -10.01
CA LYS A 30 28.17 -5.58 -8.94
C LYS A 30 27.49 -4.25 -8.57
N SER A 31 26.43 -3.86 -9.28
CA SER A 31 25.73 -2.58 -9.10
C SER A 31 24.65 -2.67 -8.02
N THR A 32 24.38 -1.56 -7.33
CA THR A 32 23.21 -1.41 -6.43
C THR A 32 21.91 -1.21 -7.20
N LEU A 33 22.00 -0.58 -8.39
CA LEU A 33 20.91 -0.50 -9.35
C LEU A 33 20.94 -1.74 -10.23
N LYS A 34 19.94 -2.60 -10.09
CA LYS A 34 19.82 -3.86 -10.82
C LYS A 34 18.75 -3.76 -11.90
N LYS A 35 18.95 -4.44 -13.03
CA LYS A 35 17.89 -4.58 -14.03
C LYS A 35 16.87 -5.59 -13.50
N VAL A 36 15.59 -5.24 -13.55
CA VAL A 36 14.51 -6.16 -13.17
C VAL A 36 14.41 -7.27 -14.19
N LYS A 37 14.33 -8.50 -13.69
CA LYS A 37 14.12 -9.72 -14.48
C LYS A 37 12.64 -10.07 -14.54
N THR A 38 11.96 -10.00 -13.40
CA THR A 38 10.51 -10.19 -13.32
C THR A 38 9.97 -9.36 -12.16
N PHE A 39 8.74 -8.88 -12.34
CA PHE A 39 7.96 -8.23 -11.30
C PHE A 39 6.71 -9.07 -11.09
N THR A 40 6.28 -9.22 -9.84
CA THR A 40 5.05 -9.95 -9.50
C THR A 40 4.34 -9.23 -8.37
N GLU A 41 3.22 -8.59 -8.66
CA GLU A 41 2.41 -7.88 -7.67
C GLU A 41 1.51 -8.85 -6.88
N LYS A 42 1.60 -8.78 -5.54
CA LYS A 42 0.72 -9.49 -4.59
C LYS A 42 0.58 -11.00 -4.85
N PRO A 43 1.67 -11.77 -4.74
CA PRO A 43 1.64 -13.20 -4.96
C PRO A 43 0.84 -13.92 -3.85
N GLU A 44 0.30 -15.08 -4.19
CA GLU A 44 -0.26 -16.02 -3.21
C GLU A 44 0.81 -16.47 -2.20
N LEU A 45 0.38 -16.81 -0.97
CA LEU A 45 1.28 -17.14 0.14
C LEU A 45 2.30 -18.23 -0.20
N ALA A 46 1.89 -19.26 -0.95
CA ALA A 46 2.79 -20.34 -1.37
C ALA A 46 3.94 -19.85 -2.27
N LEU A 47 3.68 -18.85 -3.12
CA LEU A 47 4.68 -18.25 -3.99
C LEU A 47 5.55 -17.25 -3.23
N ALA A 48 4.98 -16.46 -2.32
CA ALA A 48 5.73 -15.56 -1.43
C ALA A 48 6.76 -16.32 -0.57
N ASN A 49 6.39 -17.50 -0.05
CA ASN A 49 7.33 -18.37 0.67
C ASN A 49 8.51 -18.79 -0.20
N LYS A 50 8.26 -19.24 -1.44
CA LYS A 50 9.33 -19.60 -2.40
C LYS A 50 10.24 -18.42 -2.72
N PHE A 51 9.68 -17.22 -2.86
CA PHE A 51 10.48 -16.00 -3.08
C PHE A 51 11.41 -15.72 -1.91
N LEU A 52 10.89 -15.81 -0.67
CA LEU A 52 11.69 -15.64 0.54
C LEU A 52 12.79 -16.70 0.67
N GLU A 53 12.46 -17.98 0.43
CA GLU A 53 13.41 -19.09 0.47
C GLU A 53 14.53 -18.97 -0.57
N SER A 54 14.20 -18.50 -1.78
CA SER A 54 15.19 -18.33 -2.85
C SER A 54 16.23 -17.25 -2.54
N GLY A 55 15.85 -16.19 -1.81
CA GLY A 55 16.69 -15.02 -1.60
C GLY A 55 16.90 -14.10 -2.82
N ASP A 56 16.34 -14.48 -3.98
CA ASP A 56 16.53 -13.77 -5.25
C ASP A 56 15.56 -12.60 -5.47
N PHE A 57 14.66 -12.36 -4.52
CA PHE A 57 13.59 -11.38 -4.62
C PHE A 57 13.71 -10.30 -3.55
N VAL A 58 13.28 -9.09 -3.91
CA VAL A 58 13.05 -7.97 -3.00
C VAL A 58 11.60 -7.50 -3.08
N TRP A 59 11.08 -6.95 -1.97
CA TRP A 59 9.79 -6.28 -1.98
C TRP A 59 9.86 -4.99 -2.80
N ASN A 60 8.80 -4.69 -3.55
CA ASN A 60 8.54 -3.40 -4.14
C ASN A 60 8.09 -2.41 -3.05
N ALA A 61 8.83 -1.33 -2.85
CA ALA A 61 8.49 -0.32 -1.84
C ALA A 61 7.33 0.62 -2.25
N GLY A 62 6.81 0.50 -3.48
CA GLY A 62 5.83 1.45 -4.04
C GLY A 62 6.38 2.86 -4.26
N ILE A 63 7.71 3.02 -4.28
CA ILE A 63 8.39 4.30 -4.53
C ILE A 63 9.06 4.23 -5.90
N PHE A 64 8.72 5.18 -6.78
CA PHE A 64 9.20 5.21 -8.15
C PHE A 64 10.02 6.45 -8.48
N ILE A 65 11.04 6.27 -9.32
CA ILE A 65 11.97 7.31 -9.74
C ILE A 65 12.21 7.16 -11.25
N TRP A 66 11.83 8.18 -12.02
CA TRP A 66 12.01 8.20 -13.49
C TRP A 66 12.18 9.64 -14.01
N GLY A 67 12.63 9.76 -15.26
CA GLY A 67 12.50 11.02 -16.00
C GLY A 67 11.09 11.16 -16.57
N VAL A 68 10.61 12.41 -16.71
CA VAL A 68 9.27 12.71 -17.27
C VAL A 68 9.07 12.03 -18.63
N GLN A 69 10.05 12.13 -19.52
CA GLN A 69 9.99 11.52 -20.85
C GLN A 69 9.87 9.98 -20.80
N ALA A 70 10.59 9.34 -19.86
CA ALA A 70 10.55 7.88 -19.72
C ALA A 70 9.16 7.39 -19.30
N ILE A 71 8.50 8.08 -18.36
CA ILE A 71 7.17 7.68 -17.91
C ILE A 71 6.09 7.99 -18.96
N HIS A 72 6.18 9.12 -19.68
CA HIS A 72 5.28 9.40 -20.80
C HIS A 72 5.36 8.35 -21.91
N HIS A 73 6.58 7.95 -22.31
CA HIS A 73 6.74 6.85 -23.28
C HIS A 73 6.17 5.53 -22.77
N ALA A 74 6.30 5.25 -21.47
CA ALA A 74 5.73 4.04 -20.87
C ALA A 74 4.19 4.07 -20.85
N PHE A 75 3.56 5.20 -20.51
CA PHE A 75 2.11 5.36 -20.63
C PHE A 75 1.63 5.18 -22.06
N ALA A 76 2.27 5.85 -23.04
CA ALA A 76 1.90 5.72 -24.45
C ALA A 76 2.03 4.28 -24.96
N LYS A 77 3.02 3.52 -24.48
CA LYS A 77 3.25 2.13 -24.90
C LYS A 77 2.31 1.13 -24.21
N TYR A 78 2.11 1.24 -22.90
CA TYR A 78 1.43 0.20 -22.10
C TYR A 78 0.01 0.56 -21.66
N LEU A 79 -0.35 1.85 -21.69
CA LEU A 79 -1.67 2.40 -21.37
C LEU A 79 -2.07 3.48 -22.39
N PRO A 80 -2.15 3.13 -23.70
CA PRO A 80 -2.42 4.12 -24.77
C PRO A 80 -3.78 4.82 -24.58
N GLU A 81 -4.83 4.09 -24.22
CA GLU A 81 -6.16 4.66 -23.95
C GLU A 81 -6.12 5.75 -22.86
N MET A 82 -5.34 5.54 -21.79
CA MET A 82 -5.20 6.53 -20.72
C MET A 82 -4.40 7.75 -21.21
N THR A 83 -3.42 7.53 -22.09
CA THR A 83 -2.64 8.62 -22.70
C THR A 83 -3.55 9.50 -23.55
N GLU A 84 -4.37 8.90 -24.42
CA GLU A 84 -5.32 9.62 -25.29
C GLU A 84 -6.29 10.47 -24.47
N ILE A 85 -6.90 9.91 -23.41
CA ILE A 85 -7.82 10.63 -22.53
C ILE A 85 -7.18 11.87 -21.90
N PHE A 86 -5.94 11.76 -21.41
CA PHE A 86 -5.25 12.91 -20.79
C PHE A 86 -4.66 13.88 -21.82
N ASP A 87 -4.36 13.44 -23.04
CA ASP A 87 -3.99 14.31 -24.15
C ASP A 87 -5.18 15.19 -24.59
N GLU A 88 -6.41 14.66 -24.57
CA GLU A 88 -7.63 15.44 -24.81
C GLU A 88 -7.87 16.51 -23.73
N ALA A 89 -7.52 16.20 -22.47
CA ALA A 89 -7.65 17.14 -21.35
C ALA A 89 -6.52 18.20 -21.31
N ALA A 90 -5.38 17.94 -21.97
CA ALA A 90 -4.17 18.76 -21.89
C ALA A 90 -4.38 20.25 -22.24
N PRO A 91 -5.19 20.63 -23.26
CA PRO A 91 -5.43 22.05 -23.58
C PRO A 91 -6.18 22.83 -22.48
N SER A 92 -6.90 22.12 -21.60
CA SER A 92 -7.66 22.71 -20.50
C SER A 92 -6.87 22.83 -19.21
N ILE A 93 -5.63 22.36 -19.16
CA ILE A 93 -4.76 22.47 -17.99
C ILE A 93 -4.34 23.94 -17.78
N SER A 94 -4.38 24.40 -16.53
CA SER A 94 -4.13 25.79 -16.13
C SER A 94 -5.12 26.82 -16.69
N THR A 95 -6.33 26.38 -17.06
CA THR A 95 -7.45 27.25 -17.46
C THR A 95 -8.59 27.19 -16.42
N SER A 96 -9.67 27.95 -16.64
CA SER A 96 -10.89 27.85 -15.83
C SER A 96 -11.55 26.46 -15.89
N ASP A 97 -11.29 25.71 -16.96
CA ASP A 97 -12.02 24.49 -17.30
C ASP A 97 -11.27 23.23 -16.82
N GLU A 98 -10.08 23.39 -16.23
CA GLU A 98 -9.20 22.30 -15.77
C GLU A 98 -9.95 21.29 -14.90
N LYS A 99 -10.74 21.77 -13.93
CA LYS A 99 -11.45 20.91 -12.98
C LYS A 99 -12.44 19.97 -13.68
N GLU A 100 -13.18 20.49 -14.65
CA GLU A 100 -14.18 19.71 -15.40
C GLU A 100 -13.49 18.74 -16.37
N ALA A 101 -12.42 19.18 -17.03
CA ALA A 101 -11.62 18.34 -17.92
C ALA A 101 -10.99 17.15 -17.18
N ILE A 102 -10.38 17.39 -16.01
CA ILE A 102 -9.80 16.32 -15.16
C ILE A 102 -10.90 15.37 -14.66
N GLN A 103 -12.05 15.88 -14.22
CA GLN A 103 -13.15 15.03 -13.77
C GLN A 103 -13.68 14.12 -14.89
N THR A 104 -13.83 14.66 -16.09
CA THR A 104 -14.23 13.91 -17.28
C THR A 104 -13.20 12.85 -17.63
N ALA A 105 -11.91 13.22 -17.68
CA ALA A 105 -10.81 12.29 -17.95
C ALA A 105 -10.83 11.11 -16.96
N TYR A 106 -10.85 11.38 -15.66
CA TYR A 106 -10.90 10.33 -14.64
C TYR A 106 -12.12 9.41 -14.77
N SER A 107 -13.28 9.93 -15.17
CA SER A 107 -14.50 9.12 -15.37
C SER A 107 -14.36 8.08 -16.49
N GLN A 108 -13.47 8.31 -17.45
CA GLN A 108 -13.23 7.45 -18.61
C GLN A 108 -12.05 6.48 -18.39
N THR A 109 -11.20 6.76 -17.39
CA THR A 109 -10.02 5.93 -17.10
C THR A 109 -10.36 4.63 -16.37
N LYS A 110 -9.64 3.56 -16.72
CA LYS A 110 -9.68 2.30 -15.98
C LYS A 110 -8.95 2.45 -14.65
N ASN A 111 -9.52 1.86 -13.59
CA ASN A 111 -8.87 1.75 -12.29
C ASN A 111 -7.79 0.65 -12.36
N ILE A 112 -6.53 1.06 -12.58
CA ILE A 112 -5.37 0.17 -12.67
C ILE A 112 -4.18 0.78 -11.92
N SER A 113 -3.42 -0.03 -11.19
CA SER A 113 -2.19 0.43 -10.54
C SER A 113 -1.06 0.63 -11.56
N ILE A 114 -0.09 1.47 -11.21
CA ILE A 114 1.11 1.66 -12.03
C ILE A 114 1.94 0.36 -12.15
N ASP A 115 1.91 -0.47 -11.10
CA ASP A 115 2.61 -1.76 -11.07
C ASP A 115 2.09 -2.70 -12.17
N TYR A 116 0.78 -2.94 -12.22
CA TYR A 116 0.14 -3.75 -13.27
C TYR A 116 0.11 -3.06 -14.63
N GLY A 117 -0.12 -1.74 -14.64
CA GLY A 117 -0.27 -0.96 -15.85
C GLY A 117 1.03 -0.87 -16.65
N ILE A 118 2.16 -0.68 -15.96
CA ILE A 118 3.45 -0.35 -16.56
C ILE A 118 4.58 -1.25 -16.04
N MET A 119 4.79 -1.33 -14.71
CA MET A 119 6.03 -1.91 -14.16
C MET A 119 6.21 -3.39 -14.46
N GLU A 120 5.14 -4.17 -14.49
CA GLU A 120 5.18 -5.60 -14.88
C GLU A 120 5.46 -5.83 -16.36
N LYS A 121 5.17 -4.84 -17.21
CA LYS A 121 5.23 -4.97 -18.68
C LYS A 121 6.47 -4.30 -19.28
N ALA A 122 7.11 -3.40 -18.55
CA ALA A 122 8.16 -2.55 -19.07
C ALA A 122 9.56 -3.20 -19.06
N ASP A 123 10.25 -3.16 -20.19
CA ASP A 123 11.58 -3.77 -20.36
C ASP A 123 12.74 -2.93 -19.76
N ASN A 124 12.47 -1.66 -19.45
CA ASN A 124 13.42 -0.66 -18.95
C ASN A 124 13.29 -0.43 -17.43
N VAL A 125 12.80 -1.44 -16.70
CA VAL A 125 12.61 -1.38 -15.24
C VAL A 125 13.89 -1.80 -14.50
N TYR A 126 14.21 -1.03 -13.46
CA TYR A 126 15.34 -1.25 -12.58
C TYR A 126 14.91 -1.17 -11.12
N VAL A 127 15.61 -1.90 -10.26
CA VAL A 127 15.42 -1.85 -8.81
C VAL A 127 16.68 -1.38 -8.14
N TRP A 128 16.56 -0.39 -7.27
CA TRP A 128 17.63 0.04 -6.38
C TRP A 128 17.54 -0.72 -5.07
N LEU A 129 18.56 -1.52 -4.75
CA LEU A 129 18.58 -2.28 -3.50
C LEU A 129 18.81 -1.34 -2.30
N SER A 130 17.85 -1.33 -1.39
CA SER A 130 17.81 -0.43 -0.24
C SER A 130 18.05 -1.18 1.07
N SER A 131 18.80 -0.57 1.98
CA SER A 131 19.23 -1.18 3.26
C SER A 131 18.61 -0.53 4.49
N PHE A 132 17.55 0.28 4.33
CA PHE A 132 16.85 0.93 5.44
C PHE A 132 15.62 0.13 5.88
N ALA A 133 15.23 0.30 7.15
CA ALA A 133 13.97 -0.24 7.65
C ALA A 133 12.80 0.43 6.92
N TRP A 134 11.94 -0.36 6.31
CA TRP A 134 10.79 0.10 5.55
C TRP A 134 9.56 -0.71 5.92
N SER A 135 8.42 -0.01 5.98
CA SER A 135 7.09 -0.55 6.21
C SER A 135 6.13 0.34 5.45
N ASP A 136 5.17 -0.24 4.74
CA ASP A 136 4.13 0.52 4.06
C ASP A 136 3.15 1.20 5.04
N LEU A 137 3.24 0.85 6.34
CA LEU A 137 2.29 1.25 7.41
C LEU A 137 0.82 1.08 7.00
N GLY A 138 0.55 0.24 6.00
CA GLY A 138 -0.75 0.11 5.34
C GLY A 138 -1.69 -0.84 6.06
N SER A 139 -1.15 -1.64 6.99
CA SER A 139 -1.86 -2.67 7.75
C SER A 139 -1.81 -2.42 9.26
N TRP A 140 -2.86 -2.90 9.96
CA TRP A 140 -2.88 -2.98 11.41
C TRP A 140 -1.78 -3.90 11.96
N GLY A 141 -1.37 -4.90 11.18
CA GLY A 141 -0.22 -5.75 11.48
C GLY A 141 1.07 -4.94 11.55
N SER A 142 1.37 -4.15 10.52
CA SER A 142 2.52 -3.24 10.50
C SER A 142 2.47 -2.24 11.66
N LEU A 143 1.30 -1.64 11.92
CA LEU A 143 1.14 -0.75 13.07
C LEU A 143 1.50 -1.46 14.38
N TYR A 144 1.04 -2.69 14.57
CA TYR A 144 1.32 -3.46 15.76
C TYR A 144 2.80 -3.81 15.91
N GLU A 145 3.44 -4.26 14.83
CA GLU A 145 4.86 -4.62 14.82
C GLU A 145 5.75 -3.46 15.28
N TYR A 146 5.54 -2.27 14.71
CA TYR A 146 6.40 -1.10 14.93
C TYR A 146 5.98 -0.20 16.10
N SER A 147 4.80 -0.41 16.69
CA SER A 147 4.37 0.37 17.86
C SER A 147 5.03 -0.11 19.14
N ALA A 148 5.19 0.83 20.08
CA ALA A 148 5.52 0.52 21.47
C ALA A 148 4.41 -0.35 22.09
N LYS A 149 4.82 -1.34 22.87
CA LYS A 149 3.93 -2.32 23.50
C LYS A 149 4.00 -2.24 25.01
N ASP A 150 2.89 -2.53 25.67
CA ASP A 150 2.85 -2.73 27.12
C ASP A 150 3.43 -4.11 27.52
N SER A 151 3.41 -4.44 28.81
CA SER A 151 3.90 -5.73 29.34
C SER A 151 3.12 -6.95 28.88
N ASN A 152 1.92 -6.78 28.32
CA ASN A 152 1.04 -7.83 27.79
C ASN A 152 1.06 -7.87 26.25
N ASN A 153 2.03 -7.19 25.63
CA ASN A 153 2.15 -7.02 24.19
C ASN A 153 0.96 -6.29 23.55
N ASN A 154 0.26 -5.41 24.26
CA ASN A 154 -0.77 -4.56 23.66
C ASN A 154 -0.18 -3.27 23.12
N VAL A 155 -0.75 -2.77 22.03
CA VAL A 155 -0.51 -1.44 21.50
C VAL A 155 -1.66 -0.53 21.92
N ILE A 156 -1.40 0.35 22.89
CA ILE A 156 -2.40 1.26 23.44
C ILE A 156 -2.13 2.67 22.90
N GLY A 157 -3.11 3.26 22.22
CA GLY A 157 -3.01 4.63 21.71
C GLY A 157 -4.24 5.48 22.02
N VAL A 158 -4.90 5.20 23.13
CA VAL A 158 -6.01 5.95 23.73
C VAL A 158 -5.99 5.70 25.23
N ASP A 159 -6.68 6.49 26.04
CA ASP A 159 -6.84 6.18 27.46
C ASP A 159 -7.59 4.84 27.60
N ALA A 160 -6.98 3.88 28.30
CA ALA A 160 -7.49 2.51 28.32
C ALA A 160 -7.22 1.78 29.64
N LEU A 161 -8.22 1.00 30.07
CA LEU A 161 -8.09 0.02 31.14
C LEU A 161 -8.15 -1.38 30.54
N THR A 162 -7.13 -2.19 30.81
CA THR A 162 -7.00 -3.53 30.24
C THR A 162 -6.99 -4.58 31.34
N TYR A 163 -7.83 -5.60 31.20
CA TYR A 163 -7.96 -6.70 32.15
C TYR A 163 -7.80 -8.02 31.41
N GLU A 164 -6.69 -8.73 31.60
CA GLU A 164 -6.42 -9.98 30.85
C GLU A 164 -6.38 -9.81 29.32
N THR A 165 -6.23 -8.57 28.83
CA THR A 165 -6.07 -8.27 27.40
C THR A 165 -4.62 -8.44 26.98
N ARG A 166 -4.37 -9.16 25.89
CA ARG A 166 -3.04 -9.49 25.37
C ARG A 166 -2.98 -9.36 23.85
N ASN A 167 -1.78 -9.12 23.32
CA ASN A 167 -1.50 -9.10 21.88
C ASN A 167 -2.46 -8.24 21.02
N SER A 168 -3.07 -7.21 21.61
CA SER A 168 -4.19 -6.47 21.00
C SER A 168 -3.80 -5.03 20.67
N ILE A 169 -4.54 -4.40 19.77
CA ILE A 169 -4.42 -2.97 19.45
C ILE A 169 -5.65 -2.25 19.99
N ILE A 170 -5.47 -1.20 20.78
CA ILE A 170 -6.55 -0.38 21.34
C ILE A 170 -6.30 1.06 20.92
N LYS A 171 -7.16 1.59 20.06
CA LYS A 171 -7.07 2.93 19.48
C LYS A 171 -8.43 3.62 19.54
N GLY A 172 -8.41 4.93 19.64
CA GLY A 172 -9.62 5.73 19.59
C GLY A 172 -9.32 7.21 19.71
N ASP A 173 -10.38 8.01 19.69
CA ASP A 173 -10.27 9.46 19.88
C ASP A 173 -9.75 9.79 21.29
N ALA A 174 -9.00 10.89 21.40
CA ALA A 174 -8.34 11.29 22.65
C ALA A 174 -9.30 11.55 23.82
N ASN A 175 -10.59 11.77 23.56
CA ASN A 175 -11.63 12.02 24.55
C ASN A 175 -12.37 10.75 25.01
N LYS A 176 -11.93 9.56 24.60
CA LYS A 176 -12.57 8.29 24.98
C LYS A 176 -11.71 7.52 25.98
N LEU A 177 -12.39 6.85 26.90
CA LEU A 177 -11.82 5.79 27.73
C LEU A 177 -12.28 4.44 27.20
N VAL A 178 -11.34 3.55 26.91
CA VAL A 178 -11.65 2.20 26.40
C VAL A 178 -11.31 1.15 27.45
N VAL A 179 -12.31 0.41 27.91
CA VAL A 179 -12.13 -0.70 28.85
C VAL A 179 -12.24 -2.02 28.11
N THR A 180 -11.22 -2.88 28.23
CA THR A 180 -11.21 -4.20 27.58
C THR A 180 -10.94 -5.31 28.60
N GLN A 181 -11.57 -6.45 28.40
CA GLN A 181 -11.31 -7.65 29.19
C GLN A 181 -11.18 -8.89 28.29
N GLY A 182 -10.19 -9.74 28.55
CA GLY A 182 -10.09 -11.10 28.00
C GLY A 182 -9.81 -11.16 26.49
N LEU A 183 -9.47 -10.03 25.87
CA LEU A 183 -9.15 -9.98 24.45
C LEU A 183 -7.74 -10.52 24.19
N ASN A 184 -7.59 -11.40 23.20
CA ASN A 184 -6.28 -11.86 22.76
C ASN A 184 -6.18 -11.80 21.23
N GLY A 185 -5.34 -10.90 20.71
CA GLY A 185 -5.19 -10.75 19.26
C GLY A 185 -6.30 -9.92 18.57
N TYR A 186 -6.90 -8.96 19.28
CA TYR A 186 -7.97 -8.12 18.72
C TYR A 186 -7.50 -6.69 18.42
N LEU A 187 -8.16 -6.05 17.44
CA LEU A 187 -8.18 -4.63 17.23
C LEU A 187 -9.47 -4.05 17.81
N VAL A 188 -9.34 -3.06 18.69
CA VAL A 188 -10.42 -2.22 19.20
C VAL A 188 -10.19 -0.80 18.70
N GLY A 189 -11.06 -0.32 17.83
CA GLY A 189 -11.04 1.03 17.27
C GLY A 189 -12.29 1.81 17.68
N ALA A 190 -12.13 2.89 18.44
CA ALA A 190 -13.23 3.72 18.92
C ALA A 190 -13.14 5.15 18.37
N PHE A 191 -13.81 5.45 17.26
CA PHE A 191 -13.73 6.75 16.55
C PHE A 191 -15.14 7.32 16.31
N GLY A 192 -15.37 8.61 16.60
CA GLY A 192 -16.69 9.23 16.45
C GLY A 192 -17.78 8.50 17.25
N ASN A 193 -18.86 8.10 16.59
CA ASN A 193 -19.89 7.25 17.20
C ASN A 193 -19.76 5.76 16.80
N VAL A 194 -18.57 5.34 16.39
CA VAL A 194 -18.28 3.99 15.91
C VAL A 194 -17.30 3.30 16.85
N VAL A 195 -17.59 2.03 17.16
CA VAL A 195 -16.66 1.10 17.80
C VAL A 195 -16.53 -0.13 16.91
N ILE A 196 -15.30 -0.43 16.50
CA ILE A 196 -14.96 -1.63 15.74
C ILE A 196 -14.16 -2.55 16.67
N VAL A 197 -14.61 -3.80 16.80
CA VAL A 197 -13.88 -4.86 17.50
C VAL A 197 -13.76 -6.04 16.55
N CYS A 198 -12.53 -6.38 16.16
CA CYS A 198 -12.28 -7.50 15.25
C CYS A 198 -10.94 -8.15 15.52
N GLU A 199 -10.72 -9.35 14.98
CA GLU A 199 -9.41 -9.98 15.02
C GLU A 199 -8.38 -9.11 14.29
N LYS A 200 -7.22 -8.89 14.93
CA LYS A 200 -6.13 -8.05 14.40
C LYS A 200 -5.60 -8.55 13.06
N ASP A 201 -5.58 -9.87 12.88
CA ASP A 201 -4.95 -10.53 11.74
C ASP A 201 -5.91 -10.73 10.55
N LYS A 202 -7.12 -10.17 10.62
CA LYS A 202 -8.16 -10.26 9.57
C LYS A 202 -8.38 -8.91 8.87
N GLU A 203 -7.32 -8.39 8.25
CA GLU A 203 -7.35 -7.05 7.64
C GLU A 203 -8.40 -6.91 6.51
N ASP A 204 -8.57 -7.93 5.67
CA ASP A 204 -9.58 -7.90 4.59
C ASP A 204 -10.99 -7.72 5.14
N LEU A 205 -11.28 -8.37 6.29
CA LEU A 205 -12.56 -8.20 6.98
C LEU A 205 -12.70 -6.79 7.55
N PHE A 206 -11.63 -6.20 8.09
CA PHE A 206 -11.66 -4.81 8.54
C PHE A 206 -12.00 -3.84 7.40
N ARG A 207 -11.35 -3.97 6.24
CA ARG A 207 -11.64 -3.15 5.05
C ARG A 207 -13.10 -3.31 4.62
N LYS A 208 -13.61 -4.54 4.63
CA LYS A 208 -15.02 -4.82 4.38
C LYS A 208 -15.92 -4.08 5.38
N PHE A 209 -15.65 -4.15 6.68
CA PHE A 209 -16.46 -3.47 7.71
C PHE A 209 -16.52 -1.95 7.50
N VAL A 210 -15.38 -1.33 7.16
CA VAL A 210 -15.32 0.12 6.87
C VAL A 210 -16.13 0.47 5.63
N ASN A 211 -16.08 -0.35 4.57
CA ASN A 211 -16.86 -0.14 3.36
C ASN A 211 -18.37 -0.32 3.63
N ASP A 212 -18.74 -1.37 4.36
CA ASP A 212 -20.12 -1.64 4.75
C ASP A 212 -20.67 -0.47 5.59
N LEU A 213 -19.87 0.06 6.53
CA LEU A 213 -20.23 1.23 7.33
C LEU A 213 -20.50 2.46 6.46
N LYS A 214 -19.64 2.76 5.48
CA LYS A 214 -19.83 3.89 4.55
C LYS A 214 -21.10 3.75 3.72
N SER A 215 -21.45 2.51 3.37
CA SER A 215 -22.64 2.17 2.58
C SER A 215 -23.96 2.16 3.37
N LYS A 216 -23.88 2.23 4.71
CA LYS A 216 -25.05 2.22 5.58
C LYS A 216 -25.85 3.51 5.38
N PRO A 217 -27.19 3.44 5.26
CA PRO A 217 -28.05 4.62 5.37
C PRO A 217 -27.75 5.33 6.70
N ASN A 218 -27.49 6.63 6.64
CA ASN A 218 -27.09 7.49 7.78
C ASN A 218 -25.65 7.28 8.28
N SER A 219 -24.74 6.79 7.44
CA SER A 219 -23.31 6.65 7.80
C SER A 219 -22.67 7.98 8.25
N SER A 220 -23.15 9.11 7.75
CA SER A 220 -22.76 10.47 8.16
C SER A 220 -23.05 10.82 9.62
N ASP A 221 -23.99 10.11 10.27
CA ASP A 221 -24.32 10.37 11.68
C ASP A 221 -23.30 9.71 12.63
N TYR A 222 -22.50 8.79 12.08
CA TYR A 222 -21.54 7.99 12.82
C TYR A 222 -20.07 8.33 12.51
N LEU A 223 -19.79 8.69 11.25
CA LEU A 223 -18.46 9.06 10.72
C LEU A 223 -18.21 10.56 10.83
#